data_AF-A0A0G3ITU3-F1
#
_entry.id   AF-A0A0G3ITU3-F1
#
_cell.length_a   1.000
_cell.length_b   1.000
_cell.length_c   1.000
_cell.angle_alpha   90.00
_cell.angle_beta   90.00
_cell.angle_gamma   90.00
#
_symmetry.space_group_name_H-M   'P 1'
#
loop_
_entity.id
_entity.type
_entity.pdbx_description
1 polymer ?
#
loop_
_entity_poly.entity_id
_entity_poly.type
_entity_poly.pdbx_seq_one_letter_code
_entity_poly.pdbx_strand_id
1 'polypeptide(L)'
;MATGRAVAVRAACVLCALAALLLAVVAGNDLYFTGFPDSHYTDYDTAAETPKRVLMWVEWGFVVGFLLLAIPRLSGKARSVGLLTGVVALVLVVIIQWVGIPWYFIDHLGLDNGVGG
;
A
#
# COMPACT_ATOMS: atom_id res chain seq x y z
N MET A 1 11.88 -28.19 16.27
CA MET A 1 12.28 -26.80 15.94
C MET A 1 11.84 -26.35 14.54
N ALA A 2 11.89 -27.19 13.49
CA ALA A 2 11.50 -26.80 12.12
C ALA A 2 10.02 -26.39 11.94
N THR A 3 9.11 -26.94 12.73
CA THR A 3 7.68 -26.63 12.71
C THR A 3 7.36 -25.22 13.22
N GLY A 4 8.01 -24.76 14.29
CA GLY A 4 7.79 -23.42 14.87
C GLY A 4 8.16 -22.29 13.90
N ARG A 5 9.30 -22.43 13.20
CA ARG A 5 9.73 -21.45 12.18
C ARG A 5 8.73 -21.36 11.02
N ALA A 6 8.19 -22.49 10.57
CA ALA A 6 7.20 -22.50 9.49
C ALA A 6 5.89 -21.82 9.90
N VAL A 7 5.43 -22.02 11.14
CA VAL A 7 4.26 -21.35 11.70
C VAL A 7 4.50 -19.84 11.81
N ALA A 8 5.65 -19.41 12.33
CA ALA A 8 6.00 -18.00 12.48
C ALA A 8 6.02 -17.26 11.13
N VAL A 9 6.62 -17.85 10.09
CA VAL A 9 6.63 -17.24 8.74
C VAL A 9 5.22 -17.14 8.16
N ARG A 10 4.35 -18.13 8.38
CA ARG A 10 2.95 -18.04 7.93
C ARG A 10 2.18 -16.96 8.67
N ALA A 11 2.36 -16.85 9.99
CA ALA A 11 1.77 -15.78 10.78
C ALA A 11 2.24 -14.40 10.27
N ALA A 12 3.53 -14.24 9.97
CA ALA A 12 4.06 -13.02 9.37
C ALA A 12 3.42 -12.71 8.01
N CYS A 13 3.22 -13.71 7.13
CA CYS A 13 2.49 -13.51 5.88
C CYS A 13 1.06 -12.99 6.13
N VAL A 14 0.33 -13.57 7.09
CA VAL A 14 -1.04 -13.12 7.42
C VAL A 14 -1.02 -11.69 7.96
N LEU A 15 -0.08 -11.34 8.84
CA LEU A 15 0.05 -9.98 9.36
C LEU A 15 0.37 -8.98 8.25
N CYS A 16 1.25 -9.34 7.31
CA CYS A 16 1.54 -8.50 6.14
C CYS A 16 0.32 -8.35 5.21
N ALA A 17 -0.50 -9.40 5.06
CA ALA A 17 -1.74 -9.31 4.30
C ALA A 17 -2.74 -8.35 4.97
N LEU A 18 -2.86 -8.39 6.30
CA LEU A 18 -3.69 -7.45 7.06
C LEU A 18 -3.17 -6.01 6.95
N ALA A 19 -1.85 -5.81 7.04
CA ALA A 19 -1.25 -4.50 6.87
C ALA A 19 -1.51 -3.93 5.48
N ALA A 20 -1.31 -4.73 4.42
CA ALA A 20 -1.62 -4.34 3.05
C ALA A 20 -3.11 -4.04 2.85
N LEU A 21 -3.99 -4.80 3.51
CA LEU A 21 -5.43 -4.57 3.44
C LEU A 21 -5.82 -3.24 4.09
N LEU A 22 -5.28 -2.94 5.27
CA LEU A 22 -5.51 -1.68 5.96
C LEU A 22 -5.02 -0.50 5.11
N LEU A 23 -3.83 -0.63 4.51
CA LEU A 23 -3.30 0.39 3.60
C LEU A 23 -4.20 0.60 2.38
N ALA A 24 -4.65 -0.48 1.72
CA ALA A 24 -5.57 -0.40 0.59
C ALA A 24 -6.90 0.28 0.94
N VAL A 25 -7.42 0.03 2.16
CA VAL A 25 -8.62 0.70 2.67
C VAL A 25 -8.36 2.18 2.94
N VAL A 26 -7.22 2.54 3.51
CA VAL A 26 -6.83 3.94 3.72
C VAL A 26 -6.69 4.66 2.38
N ALA A 27 -5.96 4.09 1.43
CA ALA A 27 -5.80 4.64 0.08
C ALA A 27 -7.14 4.78 -0.64
N GLY A 28 -8.03 3.80 -0.47
CA GLY A 28 -9.39 3.85 -0.99
C GLY A 28 -10.20 4.98 -0.35
N ASN A 29 -10.17 5.12 0.97
CA ASN A 29 -10.85 6.21 1.66
C ASN A 29 -10.34 7.58 1.21
N ASP A 30 -9.03 7.76 1.08
CA ASP A 30 -8.45 9.01 0.58
C ASP A 30 -9.03 9.36 -0.79
N LEU A 31 -9.14 8.39 -1.70
CA LEU A 31 -9.73 8.58 -3.03
C LEU A 31 -11.25 8.82 -3.02
N TYR A 32 -12.00 8.04 -2.24
CA TYR A 32 -13.47 8.10 -2.23
C TYR A 32 -14.01 9.33 -1.47
N PHE A 33 -13.26 9.82 -0.49
CA PHE A 33 -13.61 11.00 0.28
C PHE A 33 -12.85 12.26 -0.17
N THR A 34 -12.11 12.20 -1.28
CA THR A 34 -11.54 13.40 -1.90
C THR A 34 -12.68 14.36 -2.25
N GLY A 35 -12.56 15.62 -1.80
CA GLY A 35 -13.56 16.67 -2.00
C GLY A 35 -14.86 16.51 -1.20
N PHE A 36 -14.96 15.57 -0.25
CA PHE A 36 -16.08 15.55 0.68
C PHE A 36 -15.89 16.62 1.78
N PRO A 37 -16.94 17.38 2.19
CA PRO A 37 -18.34 17.28 1.78
C PRO A 37 -18.80 18.25 0.69
N ASP A 38 -17.99 19.22 0.30
CA ASP A 38 -18.37 20.37 -0.53
C ASP A 38 -18.15 20.14 -2.04
N SER A 39 -17.68 18.96 -2.44
CA SER A 39 -17.30 18.58 -3.80
C SER A 39 -16.20 19.43 -4.42
N HIS A 40 -15.35 20.05 -3.60
CA HIS A 40 -14.20 20.83 -4.07
C HIS A 40 -12.97 19.95 -4.30
N TYR A 41 -12.38 20.03 -5.49
CA TYR A 41 -11.15 19.30 -5.85
C TYR A 41 -10.04 20.30 -6.13
N THR A 42 -8.88 20.07 -5.51
CA THR A 42 -7.68 20.86 -5.77
C THR A 42 -6.97 20.39 -7.06
N ASP A 43 -6.05 21.19 -7.57
CA ASP A 43 -5.20 20.79 -8.70
C ASP A 43 -4.36 19.55 -8.34
N TYR A 44 -3.89 19.49 -7.10
CA TYR A 44 -3.22 18.31 -6.53
C TYR A 44 -4.13 17.07 -6.55
N ASP A 45 -5.38 17.19 -6.07
CA ASP A 45 -6.30 16.05 -6.00
C ASP A 45 -6.57 15.45 -7.37
N THR A 46 -6.81 16.32 -8.35
CA THR A 46 -7.04 15.92 -9.74
C THR A 46 -5.80 15.23 -10.33
N ALA A 47 -4.61 15.76 -10.09
CA ALA A 47 -3.36 15.18 -10.61
C ALA A 47 -2.96 13.88 -9.90
N ALA A 48 -3.20 13.78 -8.60
CA ALA A 48 -2.77 12.65 -7.77
C ALA A 48 -3.77 11.48 -7.79
N GLU A 49 -4.99 11.65 -8.32
CA GLU A 49 -6.02 10.61 -8.34
C GLU A 49 -5.53 9.32 -9.02
N THR A 50 -5.01 9.42 -10.25
CA THR A 50 -4.55 8.25 -11.01
C THR A 50 -3.41 7.51 -10.31
N PRO A 51 -2.29 8.15 -9.91
CA PRO A 51 -1.21 7.43 -9.24
C PRO A 51 -1.64 6.83 -7.89
N LYS A 52 -2.45 7.54 -7.08
CA LYS A 52 -3.00 6.98 -5.83
C LYS A 52 -3.88 5.75 -6.09
N ARG A 53 -4.73 5.79 -7.13
CA ARG A 53 -5.57 4.66 -7.52
C ARG A 53 -4.77 3.44 -7.97
N VAL A 54 -3.67 3.65 -8.71
CA VAL A 54 -2.75 2.57 -9.07
C VAL A 54 -2.13 1.94 -7.82
N LEU A 55 -1.64 2.74 -6.87
CA LEU A 55 -1.05 2.22 -5.63
C LEU A 55 -2.06 1.45 -4.79
N MET A 56 -3.30 1.93 -4.67
CA MET A 56 -4.39 1.21 -4.00
C MET A 56 -4.59 -0.20 -4.60
N TRP A 57 -4.60 -0.33 -5.94
CA TRP A 57 -4.72 -1.63 -6.59
C TRP A 57 -3.48 -2.52 -6.39
N VAL A 58 -2.29 -1.93 -6.34
CA VAL A 58 -1.05 -2.65 -5.98
C VAL A 58 -1.14 -3.20 -4.56
N GLU A 59 -1.67 -2.44 -3.60
CA GLU A 59 -1.88 -2.88 -2.22
C GLU A 59 -2.86 -4.05 -2.14
N TRP A 60 -3.98 -4.01 -2.88
CA TRP A 60 -4.87 -5.16 -3.05
C TRP A 60 -4.14 -6.39 -3.64
N GLY A 61 -3.23 -6.16 -4.59
CA GLY A 61 -2.35 -7.21 -5.12
C GLY A 61 -1.46 -7.83 -4.03
N PHE A 62 -0.90 -7.00 -3.12
CA PHE A 62 -0.13 -7.50 -1.98
C PHE A 62 -0.97 -8.30 -1.00
N VAL A 63 -2.22 -7.92 -0.73
CA VAL A 63 -3.14 -8.72 0.11
C VAL A 63 -3.22 -10.15 -0.43
N VAL A 64 -3.53 -10.29 -1.73
CA VAL A 64 -3.61 -11.60 -2.38
C VAL A 64 -2.26 -12.32 -2.34
N GLY A 65 -1.17 -11.62 -2.66
CA GLY A 65 0.18 -12.19 -2.66
C GLY A 65 0.60 -12.75 -1.30
N PHE A 66 0.41 -12.00 -0.22
CA PHE A 66 0.74 -12.45 1.13
C PHE A 66 -0.15 -13.60 1.62
N LEU A 67 -1.45 -13.58 1.28
CA LEU A 67 -2.36 -14.70 1.58
C LEU A 67 -1.93 -15.98 0.85
N LEU A 68 -1.55 -15.87 -0.43
CA LEU A 68 -1.02 -17.01 -1.19
C LEU A 68 0.27 -17.56 -0.56
N LEU A 69 1.16 -16.69 -0.07
CA LEU A 69 2.37 -17.11 0.64
C LEU A 69 2.07 -17.85 1.95
N ALA A 70 0.96 -17.54 2.63
CA ALA A 70 0.54 -18.21 3.86
C ALA A 70 0.08 -19.67 3.62
N ILE A 71 -0.24 -20.06 2.37
CA ILE A 71 -0.72 -21.41 2.02
C ILE A 71 0.37 -22.46 2.29
N PRO A 72 0.02 -23.61 2.91
CA PRO A 72 1.00 -24.58 3.40
C PRO A 72 1.88 -25.25 2.34
N ARG A 73 1.43 -25.32 1.08
CA ARG A 73 2.08 -26.09 0.00
C ARG A 73 3.36 -25.48 -0.56
N LEU A 74 3.66 -24.22 -0.24
CA LEU A 74 4.89 -23.54 -0.67
C LEU A 74 6.11 -24.00 0.14
N SER A 75 7.25 -24.15 -0.55
CA SER A 75 8.53 -24.45 0.09
C SER A 75 8.93 -23.34 1.06
N GLY A 76 9.59 -23.69 2.17
CA GLY A 76 9.98 -22.72 3.19
C GLY A 76 10.92 -21.62 2.66
N LYS A 77 11.81 -21.96 1.71
CA LYS A 77 12.71 -21.00 1.06
C LYS A 77 11.94 -20.02 0.19
N ALA A 78 11.06 -20.51 -0.70
CA ALA A 78 10.25 -19.65 -1.56
C ALA A 78 9.35 -18.73 -0.73
N ARG A 79 8.75 -19.23 0.35
CA ARG A 79 7.94 -18.42 1.28
C ARG A 79 8.75 -17.31 1.93
N SER A 80 9.96 -17.62 2.40
CA SER A 80 10.79 -16.63 3.11
C SER A 80 11.29 -15.53 2.17
N VAL A 81 11.71 -15.88 0.95
CA VAL A 81 12.13 -14.91 -0.07
C VAL A 81 10.93 -14.07 -0.51
N GLY A 82 9.79 -14.70 -0.81
CA GLY A 82 8.57 -14.00 -1.19
C GLY A 82 8.08 -13.03 -0.11
N LEU A 83 8.12 -13.44 1.16
CA LEU A 83 7.77 -12.57 2.28
C LEU A 83 8.71 -11.36 2.36
N LEU A 84 10.03 -11.58 2.29
CA LEU A 84 11.01 -10.49 2.36
C LEU A 84 10.82 -9.49 1.19
N THR A 85 10.73 -10.00 -0.04
CA THR A 85 10.53 -9.16 -1.23
C THR A 85 9.21 -8.40 -1.15
N GLY A 86 8.12 -9.07 -0.72
CA GLY A 86 6.82 -8.43 -0.53
C GLY A 86 6.86 -7.33 0.51
N VAL A 87 7.53 -7.54 1.65
CA VAL A 87 7.67 -6.51 2.69
C VAL A 87 8.45 -5.31 2.18
N VAL A 88 9.57 -5.52 1.47
CA VAL A 88 10.34 -4.43 0.87
C VAL A 88 9.48 -3.63 -0.12
N ALA A 89 8.75 -4.33 -0.99
CA ALA A 89 7.87 -3.69 -1.96
C ALA A 89 6.73 -2.91 -1.29
N LEU A 90 6.13 -3.46 -0.23
CA LEU A 90 5.09 -2.78 0.55
C LEU A 90 5.63 -1.50 1.21
N VAL A 91 6.83 -1.55 1.79
CA VAL A 91 7.48 -0.36 2.38
C VAL A 91 7.73 0.70 1.32
N LEU A 92 8.18 0.31 0.12
CA LEU A 92 8.37 1.26 -0.98
C LEU A 92 7.05 1.91 -1.41
N VAL A 93 5.95 1.16 -1.47
CA VAL A 93 4.63 1.72 -1.77
C VAL A 93 4.21 2.76 -0.74
N VAL A 94 4.38 2.46 0.56
CA VAL A 94 4.10 3.42 1.65
C VAL A 94 4.92 4.70 1.47
N ILE A 95 6.22 4.59 1.19
CA ILE A 95 7.09 5.75 0.95
C ILE A 95 6.60 6.55 -0.26
N ILE A 96 6.28 5.89 -1.38
CA ILE A 96 5.78 6.59 -2.58
C ILE A 96 4.47 7.31 -2.26
N GLN A 97 3.54 6.67 -1.57
CA GLN A 97 2.23 7.24 -1.29
C GLN A 97 2.28 8.42 -0.33
N TRP A 98 3.08 8.35 0.74
CA TRP A 98 3.11 9.35 1.80
C TRP A 98 4.15 10.45 1.59
N VAL A 99 5.20 10.16 0.82
CA VAL A 99 6.30 11.10 0.58
C VAL A 99 6.44 11.41 -0.90
N GLY A 100 6.51 10.39 -1.75
CA GLY A 100 6.78 10.58 -3.18
C GLY A 100 5.71 11.39 -3.92
N ILE A 101 4.44 11.03 -3.77
CA ILE A 101 3.31 11.72 -4.42
C ILE A 101 3.18 13.16 -3.92
N PRO A 102 3.07 13.43 -2.59
CA PRO A 102 3.00 14.79 -2.09
C PRO A 102 4.20 15.64 -2.53
N TRP A 103 5.43 15.13 -2.37
CA TRP A 103 6.63 15.85 -2.76
C TRP A 103 6.63 16.20 -4.25
N TYR A 104 6.28 15.24 -5.12
CA TYR A 104 6.31 15.47 -6.56
C TYR A 104 5.27 16.49 -7.01
N PHE A 105 4.03 16.39 -6.53
CA PHE A 105 2.96 17.26 -7.01
C PHE A 105 2.90 18.60 -6.27
N ILE A 106 3.12 18.63 -4.96
CA ILE A 106 3.01 19.84 -4.15
C ILE A 106 4.34 20.60 -4.17
N ASP A 107 5.43 19.98 -3.71
CA ASP A 107 6.71 20.70 -3.55
C ASP A 107 7.42 20.94 -4.87
N HIS A 108 7.45 19.94 -5.75
CA HIS A 108 8.20 20.01 -7.00
C HIS A 108 7.43 20.69 -8.14
N LEU A 109 6.15 20.35 -8.31
CA LEU A 109 5.29 20.96 -9.35
C LEU A 109 4.51 22.18 -8.86
N GLY A 110 4.43 22.42 -7.55
CA GLY A 110 3.76 23.60 -7.00
C GLY A 110 2.24 23.55 -7.12
N LEU A 111 1.63 22.35 -7.22
CA LEU A 111 0.18 22.23 -7.33
C LEU A 111 -0.48 22.64 -6.02
N ASP A 112 -1.56 23.41 -6.13
CA ASP A 112 -2.39 23.78 -4.99
C ASP A 112 -3.00 22.52 -4.37
N ASN A 113 -2.90 22.42 -3.06
CA ASN A 113 -3.43 21.35 -2.22
C ASN A 113 -4.47 21.86 -1.21
N GLY A 114 -4.94 23.11 -1.38
CA GLY A 114 -5.95 23.74 -0.52
C GLY A 114 -5.44 24.19 0.84
N VAL A 115 -4.13 24.05 1.12
CA VAL A 115 -3.52 24.50 2.38
C VAL A 115 -2.92 25.89 2.18
N GLY A 116 -3.60 26.93 2.68
CA GLY A 116 -3.07 28.30 2.70
C GLY A 116 -3.91 29.37 1.98
N GLY A 117 -5.16 29.08 1.64
CA GLY A 117 -6.17 30.07 1.24
C GLY A 117 -6.76 30.87 2.40
#